data_AF-A0A929CJ49-F1
#
_entry.id   AF-A0A929CJ49-F1
#
_cell.length_a   1.000
_cell.length_b   1.000
_cell.length_c   1.000
_cell.angle_alpha   90.00
_cell.angle_beta   90.00
_cell.angle_gamma   90.00
#
_symmetry.space_group_name_H-M   'P 1'
#
loop_
_entity.id
_entity.type
_entity.pdbx_description
1 polymer ?
#
loop_
_entity_poly.entity_id
_entity_poly.type
_entity_poly.pdbx_seq_one_letter_code
_entity_poly.pdbx_strand_id
1 'polypeptide(L)'
;MDILDLLKDKKGVIDFLLETIDTNAKSSEGLRKIANIEDEKRKTQILLEVVANQSVQIKSISVLLLCYAQGSNFDSDISTMMIKMGRGREAVQQLFKNKFDK
;
A
#
# COMPACT_ATOMS: atom_id res chain seq x y z
N MET A 1 9.04 -14.45 -6.69
CA MET A 1 9.42 -14.35 -5.27
C MET A 1 8.15 -14.53 -4.46
N ASP A 2 8.12 -15.46 -3.51
CA ASP A 2 6.93 -15.65 -2.66
C ASP A 2 6.78 -14.46 -1.70
N ILE A 3 5.55 -13.97 -1.52
CA ILE A 3 5.24 -12.88 -0.57
C ILE A 3 5.64 -13.26 0.85
N LEU A 4 5.57 -14.55 1.18
CA LEU A 4 5.96 -15.10 2.48
C LEU A 4 7.47 -15.01 2.72
N ASP A 5 8.28 -15.01 1.66
CA ASP A 5 9.73 -14.86 1.78
C ASP A 5 10.12 -13.39 1.90
N LEU A 6 9.41 -12.49 1.22
CA LEU A 6 9.55 -11.04 1.42
C LEU A 6 9.27 -10.64 2.87
N LEU A 7 8.21 -11.18 3.49
CA LEU A 7 7.83 -10.87 4.87
C LEU A 7 8.88 -11.19 5.94
N LYS A 8 9.85 -12.07 5.64
CA LYS A 8 10.95 -12.43 6.54
C LYS A 8 12.10 -11.44 6.50
N ASP A 9 12.20 -10.64 5.44
CA ASP A 9 13.26 -9.65 5.23
C ASP A 9 12.70 -8.23 5.14
N LYS A 10 12.88 -7.47 6.22
CA LYS A 10 12.45 -6.07 6.30
C LYS A 10 13.05 -5.20 5.20
N LYS A 11 14.29 -5.47 4.76
CA LYS A 11 14.92 -4.71 3.68
C LYS A 11 14.25 -5.05 2.35
N GLY A 12 14.07 -6.33 2.03
CA GLY A 12 13.35 -6.78 0.85
C GLY A 12 11.92 -6.23 0.75
N VAL A 13 11.19 -6.12 1.87
CA VAL A 13 9.88 -5.46 1.91
C VAL A 13 9.97 -3.98 1.53
N ILE A 14 10.92 -3.24 2.11
CA ILE A 14 11.09 -1.81 1.84
C ILE A 14 11.47 -1.60 0.37
N ASP A 15 12.42 -2.37 -0.16
CA ASP A 15 12.84 -2.30 -1.56
C ASP A 15 11.67 -2.62 -2.50
N PHE A 16 10.87 -3.66 -2.20
CA PHE A 16 9.66 -4.00 -2.94
C PHE A 16 8.61 -2.87 -2.94
N LEU A 17 8.38 -2.24 -1.79
CA LEU A 17 7.44 -1.12 -1.67
C LEU A 17 7.90 0.09 -2.47
N LEU A 18 9.20 0.43 -2.42
CA LEU A 18 9.77 1.53 -3.20
C LEU A 18 9.67 1.26 -4.72
N GLU A 19 10.03 0.05 -5.15
CA GLU A 19 9.88 -0.35 -6.56
C GLU A 19 8.41 -0.32 -7.02
N THR A 20 7.48 -0.73 -6.15
CA THR A 20 6.03 -0.69 -6.42
C THR A 20 5.53 0.75 -6.57
N ILE A 21 6.02 1.68 -5.73
CA ILE A 21 5.69 3.11 -5.82
C ILE A 21 6.20 3.70 -7.13
N ASP A 22 7.47 3.46 -7.46
CA ASP A 22 8.09 3.96 -8.71
C ASP A 22 7.39 3.40 -9.95
N THR A 23 7.04 2.11 -9.92
CA THR A 23 6.31 1.46 -11.01
C THR A 23 4.92 2.06 -11.16
N ASN A 24 4.18 2.29 -10.06
CA ASN A 24 2.86 2.92 -10.13
C ASN A 24 2.92 4.36 -10.61
N ALA A 25 3.95 5.13 -10.24
CA ALA A 25 4.15 6.48 -10.75
C ALA A 25 4.33 6.47 -12.28
N LYS A 26 5.19 5.57 -12.79
CA LYS A 26 5.40 5.38 -14.23
C LYS A 26 4.13 4.90 -14.95
N SER A 27 3.41 3.95 -14.38
CA SER A 27 2.14 3.46 -14.94
C SER A 27 1.07 4.54 -14.97
N SER A 28 0.96 5.38 -13.93
CA SER A 28 0.02 6.51 -13.89
C SER A 28 0.32 7.54 -14.98
N GLU A 29 1.61 7.85 -15.20
CA GLU A 29 2.03 8.71 -16.31
C GLU A 29 1.74 8.07 -17.68
N GLY A 30 1.97 6.76 -17.82
CA GLY A 30 1.64 5.98 -19.01
C GLY A 30 0.14 5.96 -19.32
N LEU A 31 -0.72 5.81 -18.30
CA LEU A 31 -2.19 5.86 -18.44
C LEU A 31 -2.67 7.18 -19.00
N ARG A 32 -2.05 8.31 -18.62
CA ARG A 32 -2.38 9.62 -19.20
C ARG A 32 -2.06 9.68 -20.70
N LYS A 33 -1.02 9.00 -21.15
CA LYS A 33 -0.63 8.91 -22.57
C LYS A 33 -1.56 7.97 -23.36
N ILE A 34 -2.11 6.95 -22.71
CA ILE A 34 -3.08 5.99 -23.28
C ILE A 34 -4.42 6.65 -23.62
N ALA A 35 -4.78 7.76 -22.97
CA ALA A 35 -5.98 8.52 -23.30
C ALA A 35 -6.04 8.94 -24.78
N ASN A 36 -4.88 9.21 -25.37
CA ASN A 36 -4.72 9.70 -26.76
C ASN A 36 -4.52 8.58 -27.80
N ILE A 37 -4.62 7.31 -27.42
CA ILE A 37 -4.56 6.19 -28.37
C ILE A 37 -5.93 6.04 -29.04
N GLU A 38 -5.98 6.17 -30.37
CA GLU A 38 -7.20 6.01 -31.17
C GLU A 38 -7.67 4.56 -31.29
N ASP A 39 -6.74 3.60 -31.25
CA ASP A 39 -7.07 2.17 -31.27
C ASP A 39 -7.66 1.72 -29.92
N GLU A 40 -8.99 1.64 -29.87
CA GLU A 40 -9.74 1.22 -28.69
C GLU A 40 -9.38 -0.19 -28.20
N LYS A 41 -9.04 -1.12 -29.11
CA LYS A 41 -8.70 -2.50 -28.73
C LYS A 41 -7.35 -2.53 -28.04
N ARG A 42 -6.36 -1.82 -28.59
CA ARG A 42 -5.03 -1.67 -27.99
C ARG A 42 -5.11 -0.92 -26.66
N LYS A 43 -5.90 0.16 -26.60
CA LYS A 43 -6.16 0.92 -25.37
C LYS A 43 -6.74 0.04 -24.26
N THR A 44 -7.75 -0.77 -24.60
CA THR A 44 -8.40 -1.69 -23.66
C THR A 44 -7.44 -2.77 -23.17
N GLN A 45 -6.61 -3.35 -24.05
CA GLN A 45 -5.59 -4.33 -23.65
C GLN A 45 -4.59 -3.77 -22.63
N ILE A 46 -4.06 -2.57 -22.89
CA ILE A 46 -3.09 -1.97 -21.98
C ILE A 46 -3.74 -1.62 -20.64
N LEU A 47 -4.98 -1.11 -20.64
CA LEU A 47 -5.74 -0.88 -19.41
C LEU A 47 -5.92 -2.17 -18.62
N LEU A 48 -6.28 -3.27 -19.28
CA LEU A 48 -6.48 -4.57 -18.63
C LEU A 48 -5.20 -5.08 -17.97
N GLU A 49 -4.06 -4.93 -18.64
CA GLU A 49 -2.74 -5.32 -18.12
C GLU A 49 -2.35 -4.48 -16.90
N VAL A 50 -2.55 -3.15 -16.97
CA VAL A 50 -2.26 -2.26 -15.84
C VAL A 50 -3.15 -2.59 -14.65
N VAL A 51 -4.44 -2.82 -14.86
CA VAL A 51 -5.39 -3.19 -13.79
C VAL A 51 -5.02 -4.55 -13.18
N ALA A 52 -4.63 -5.54 -13.99
CA ALA A 52 -4.18 -6.83 -13.49
C ALA A 52 -2.93 -6.69 -12.60
N ASN A 53 -1.95 -5.89 -13.03
CA ASN A 53 -0.74 -5.61 -12.25
C ASN A 53 -1.05 -4.88 -10.94
N GLN A 54 -1.93 -3.88 -10.97
CA GLN A 54 -2.38 -3.17 -9.76
C GLN A 54 -3.11 -4.10 -8.78
N SER A 55 -3.93 -5.03 -9.28
CA SER A 55 -4.61 -6.01 -8.44
C SER A 55 -3.63 -6.90 -7.67
N VAL A 56 -2.56 -7.36 -8.33
CA VAL A 56 -1.48 -8.13 -7.68
C VAL A 56 -0.76 -7.30 -6.63
N GLN A 57 -0.43 -6.04 -6.93
CA GLN A 57 0.25 -5.15 -5.99
C GLN A 57 -0.62 -4.84 -4.76
N ILE A 58 -1.92 -4.56 -4.95
CA ILE A 58 -2.87 -4.32 -3.85
C ILE A 58 -2.94 -5.56 -2.94
N LYS A 59 -3.00 -6.76 -3.52
CA LYS A 59 -2.98 -8.02 -2.74
C LYS A 59 -1.72 -8.12 -1.89
N SER A 60 -0.54 -7.86 -2.48
CA SER A 60 0.75 -7.89 -1.77
C SER A 60 0.82 -6.88 -0.63
N ILE A 61 0.42 -5.63 -0.89
CA ILE A 61 0.38 -4.56 0.13
C ILE A 61 -0.63 -4.90 1.24
N SER A 62 -1.79 -5.47 0.90
CA SER A 62 -2.80 -5.87 1.89
C SER A 62 -2.26 -6.93 2.85
N VAL A 63 -1.50 -7.91 2.35
CA VAL A 63 -0.83 -8.92 3.19
C VAL A 63 0.21 -8.26 4.10
N LEU A 64 1.03 -7.35 3.56
CA LEU A 64 2.01 -6.60 4.36
C LEU A 64 1.33 -5.80 5.49
N LEU A 65 0.22 -5.14 5.19
CA LEU A 65 -0.58 -4.40 6.16
C LEU A 65 -1.20 -5.32 7.22
N LEU A 66 -1.69 -6.50 6.85
CA LEU A 66 -2.21 -7.49 7.80
C LEU A 66 -1.12 -7.96 8.77
N CYS A 67 0.09 -8.25 8.26
CA CYS A 67 1.23 -8.62 9.09
C CYS A 67 1.65 -7.47 10.02
N TYR A 68 1.65 -6.23 9.51
CA TYR A 68 1.95 -5.05 10.31
C TYR A 68 0.89 -4.77 11.39
N ALA A 69 -0.40 -4.93 11.06
CA ALA A 69 -1.52 -4.78 11.99
C ALA A 69 -1.51 -5.83 13.11
N GLN A 70 -0.99 -7.03 12.84
CA GLN A 70 -0.75 -8.05 13.86
C GLN A 70 0.45 -7.72 14.76
N GLY A 71 1.34 -6.81 14.33
CA GLY A 71 2.52 -6.41 15.07
C GLY A 71 2.17 -5.65 16.35
N SER A 72 2.91 -5.91 17.42
CA SER A 72 2.69 -5.33 18.76
C SER A 72 2.78 -3.80 18.82
N ASN A 73 3.37 -3.17 17.79
CA ASN A 73 3.64 -1.73 17.76
C ASN A 73 2.60 -0.95 16.94
N PHE A 74 1.66 -1.63 16.28
CA PHE A 74 0.71 -1.05 15.34
C PHE A 74 -0.05 0.14 15.95
N ASP A 75 -0.62 -0.03 17.13
CA ASP A 75 -1.43 0.99 17.81
C ASP A 75 -0.63 2.26 18.13
N SER A 76 0.64 2.09 18.52
CA SER A 76 1.55 3.20 18.82
C SER A 76 1.92 3.97 17.55
N ASP A 77 2.22 3.25 16.48
CA ASP A 77 2.62 3.85 15.21
C ASP A 77 1.44 4.58 14.54
N ILE A 78 0.24 3.99 14.59
CA ILE A 78 -1.00 4.62 14.11
C ILE A 78 -1.31 5.89 14.90
N SER A 79 -1.15 5.86 16.22
CA SER A 79 -1.36 7.03 17.07
C SER A 79 -0.36 8.15 16.76
N THR A 80 0.91 7.78 16.53
CA THR A 80 1.96 8.73 16.10
C THR A 80 1.64 9.33 14.74
N MET A 81 1.14 8.52 13.79
CA MET A 81 0.75 8.98 12.47
C MET A 81 -0.47 9.92 12.53
N MET A 82 -1.49 9.57 13.31
CA MET A 82 -2.68 10.41 13.53
C MET A 82 -2.31 11.77 14.13
N ILE A 83 -1.35 11.82 15.07
CA ILE A 83 -0.82 13.08 15.61
C ILE A 83 -0.19 13.92 14.49
N LYS A 84 0.68 13.32 13.66
CA LYS A 84 1.32 14.01 12.53
C LYS A 84 0.33 14.53 11.48
N MET A 85 -0.84 13.89 11.36
CA MET A 85 -1.93 14.30 10.49
C MET A 85 -2.88 15.33 11.13
N GLY A 86 -2.56 15.87 12.31
CA GLY A 86 -3.39 16.85 13.02
C GLY A 86 -4.60 16.26 13.76
N ARG A 87 -4.71 14.93 13.83
CA ARG A 87 -5.80 14.18 14.49
C ARG A 87 -5.40 13.69 15.89
N GLY A 88 -4.70 14.54 16.64
CA GLY A 88 -4.13 14.17 17.95
C GLY A 88 -5.16 13.76 19.00
N ARG A 89 -6.37 14.36 18.99
CA ARG A 89 -7.44 13.99 19.93
C ARG A 89 -7.92 12.55 19.73
N GLU A 90 -8.04 12.13 18.47
CA GLU A 90 -8.46 10.78 18.09
C GLU A 90 -7.35 9.76 18.37
N ALA A 91 -6.09 10.16 18.16
CA ALA A 91 -4.94 9.35 18.57
C ALA A 91 -4.93 9.04 20.07
N VAL A 92 -5.17 10.04 20.92
CA VAL A 92 -5.23 9.86 22.38
C VAL A 92 -6.41 8.99 22.79
N GLN A 93 -7.59 9.20 22.19
CA GLN A 93 -8.77 8.35 22.45
C GLN A 93 -8.49 6.88 22.11
N GLN A 94 -7.84 6.62 20.98
CA GLN A 94 -7.50 5.27 20.56
C GLN A 94 -6.47 4.60 21.49
N LEU A 95 -5.43 5.34 21.91
CA LEU A 95 -4.46 4.84 22.89
C LEU A 95 -5.10 4.49 24.24
N PHE A 96 -6.02 5.33 24.72
CA PHE A 96 -6.76 5.07 25.94
C PHE A 96 -7.63 3.82 25.81
N LYS A 97 -8.40 3.72 24.72
CA LYS A 97 -9.23 2.55 24.44
C LYS A 97 -8.42 1.25 24.48
N ASN A 98 -7.30 1.21 23.77
CA ASN A 98 -6.46 0.02 23.69
C ASN A 98 -5.75 -0.33 25.01
N LYS A 99 -5.51 0.66 25.88
CA LYS A 99 -4.86 0.45 27.18
C LYS A 99 -5.83 -0.03 28.26
N PHE A 100 -7.10 0.35 28.19
CA PHE A 100 -8.08 0.15 29.27
C PHE A 100 -9.22 -0.81 28.92
N ASP A 101 -9.53 -1.06 27.64
CA ASP A 101 -10.57 -2.01 27.19
C ASP A 101 -9.99 -3.41 26.87
N LYS A 102 -8.97 -3.88 27.60
CA LYS A 102 -8.46 -5.25 27.46
C LYS A 102 -9.41 -6.30 28.03
#